data_AF-A0A429VE60-F1
#
_entry.id   AF-A0A429VE60-F1
#
_cell.length_a   1.000
_cell.length_b   1.000
_cell.length_c   1.000
_cell.angle_alpha   90.00
_cell.angle_beta   90.00
_cell.angle_gamma   90.00
#
_symmetry.space_group_name_H-M   'P 1'
#
loop_
_entity.id
_entity.type
_entity.pdbx_description
1 polymer ?
#
loop_
_entity_poly.entity_id
_entity_poly.type
_entity_poly.pdbx_seq_one_letter_code
_entity_poly.pdbx_strand_id
1 'polypeptide(L)'
;MSTNPNSSSFAVVTGGSNGIGLELARTVLENGFDVLIAAEDEGHLAQAKADLARGGGWVETFASDLSTEQGVDALCEAIGPGGVHAVRRGSMPGLEAIRPASTRETRWAGHSISR
;
A
#
# COMPACT_ATOMS: atom_id res chain seq x y z
N MET A 1 1.07 -26.94 20.52
CA MET A 1 1.12 -25.69 19.72
C MET A 1 0.02 -25.75 18.68
N SER A 2 -1.07 -24.98 18.84
CA SER A 2 -2.15 -24.91 17.84
C SER A 2 -1.85 -23.80 16.84
N THR A 3 -1.29 -24.13 15.68
CA THR A 3 -1.24 -23.22 14.53
C THR A 3 -2.62 -23.26 13.87
N ASN A 4 -3.42 -22.21 14.04
CA ASN A 4 -4.77 -22.10 13.49
C ASN A 4 -4.71 -21.99 11.95
N PRO A 5 -5.15 -22.99 11.18
CA PRO A 5 -4.93 -23.08 9.72
C PRO A 5 -5.91 -22.23 8.88
N ASN A 6 -6.46 -21.13 9.43
CA ASN A 6 -7.45 -20.28 8.75
C ASN A 6 -7.07 -18.78 8.83
N SER A 7 -5.77 -18.49 8.70
CA SER A 7 -5.24 -17.13 8.74
C SER A 7 -4.36 -16.97 7.50
N SER A 8 -4.95 -16.59 6.36
CA SER A 8 -4.14 -16.09 5.24
C SER A 8 -3.38 -14.88 5.78
N SER A 9 -2.09 -15.07 6.02
CA SER A 9 -1.23 -14.03 6.55
C SER A 9 -1.08 -12.97 5.46
N PHE A 10 -1.21 -11.71 5.87
CA PHE A 10 -1.21 -10.57 4.97
C PHE A 10 0.05 -9.73 5.23
N ALA A 11 0.73 -9.34 4.15
CA ALA A 11 1.95 -8.56 4.21
C ALA A 11 1.77 -7.21 3.51
N VAL A 12 2.42 -6.18 4.07
CA VAL A 12 2.48 -4.85 3.49
C VAL A 12 3.89 -4.62 2.95
N VAL A 13 4.00 -4.24 1.69
CA VAL A 13 5.28 -3.94 1.06
C VAL A 13 5.30 -2.47 0.63
N THR A 14 6.09 -1.68 1.35
CA THR A 14 6.36 -0.28 1.02
C THR A 14 7.37 -0.18 -0.12
N GLY A 15 7.13 0.68 -1.11
CA GLY A 15 7.94 0.73 -2.33
C GLY A 15 7.74 -0.51 -3.22
N GLY A 16 6.62 -1.23 -3.06
CA GLY A 16 6.31 -2.46 -3.80
C GLY A 16 6.00 -2.27 -5.29
N SER A 17 6.11 -1.04 -5.80
CA SER A 17 5.84 -0.70 -7.19
C SER A 17 7.02 -0.95 -8.14
N ASN A 18 8.25 -1.11 -7.62
CA ASN A 18 9.43 -1.38 -8.45
C ASN A 18 10.58 -2.05 -7.66
N GLY A 19 11.58 -2.55 -8.38
CA GLY A 19 12.84 -3.04 -7.83
C GLY A 19 12.66 -4.17 -6.81
N ILE A 20 13.37 -4.06 -5.68
CA ILE A 20 13.39 -5.10 -4.63
C ILE A 20 12.00 -5.27 -3.99
N GLY A 21 11.23 -4.18 -3.85
CA GLY A 21 9.88 -4.23 -3.29
C GLY A 21 8.93 -5.11 -4.13
N LEU A 22 9.03 -5.02 -5.46
CA LEU A 22 8.22 -5.83 -6.36
C LEU A 22 8.55 -7.33 -6.23
N GLU A 23 9.84 -7.68 -6.21
CA GLU A 23 10.28 -9.08 -6.05
C GLU A 23 9.95 -9.63 -4.66
N LEU A 24 9.99 -8.80 -3.62
CA LEU A 24 9.53 -9.17 -2.28
C LEU A 24 8.03 -9.46 -2.27
N ALA A 25 7.22 -8.59 -2.88
CA ALA A 25 5.78 -8.81 -3.00
C ALA A 25 5.47 -10.10 -3.76
N ARG A 26 6.23 -10.40 -4.82
CA ARG A 26 6.13 -11.65 -5.57
C ARG A 26 6.45 -12.86 -4.69
N THR A 27 7.57 -12.82 -3.97
CA THR A 27 7.99 -13.89 -3.07
C THR A 27 6.93 -14.14 -1.99
N VAL A 28 6.38 -13.08 -1.40
CA VAL A 28 5.31 -13.15 -0.41
C VAL A 28 4.08 -13.88 -0.98
N LEU A 29 3.64 -13.52 -2.18
CA LEU A 29 2.52 -14.18 -2.86
C LEU A 29 2.81 -15.66 -3.14
N GLU A 30 4.02 -15.99 -3.60
CA GLU A 30 4.45 -17.37 -3.85
C GLU A 30 4.47 -18.22 -2.57
N ASN A 31 4.69 -17.60 -1.41
CA ASN A 31 4.60 -18.26 -0.11
C ASN A 31 3.15 -18.39 0.41
N GLY A 32 2.15 -17.99 -0.37
CA GLY A 32 0.73 -18.12 -0.04
C GLY A 32 0.17 -16.99 0.84
N PHE A 33 0.85 -15.84 0.87
CA PHE A 33 0.40 -14.66 1.59
C PHE A 33 -0.38 -13.73 0.66
N ASP A 34 -1.32 -13.00 1.24
CA ASP A 34 -1.97 -11.87 0.57
C ASP A 34 -1.07 -10.62 0.72
N VAL A 35 -0.98 -9.77 -0.30
CA VAL A 35 -0.07 -8.61 -0.28
C VAL A 35 -0.75 -7.30 -0.60
N LEU A 36 -0.40 -6.24 0.12
CA LEU A 36 -0.66 -4.85 -0.26
C LEU A 36 0.65 -4.15 -0.57
N ILE A 37 0.74 -3.61 -1.78
CA ILE A 37 1.87 -2.80 -2.21
C ILE A 37 1.51 -1.32 -2.06
N ALA A 38 2.34 -0.57 -1.35
CA ALA A 38 2.16 0.86 -1.13
C ALA A 38 3.29 1.65 -1.79
N ALA A 39 2.95 2.65 -2.60
CA ALA A 39 3.90 3.54 -3.27
C ALA A 39 3.21 4.86 -3.68
N GLU A 40 3.97 5.88 -4.06
CA GLU A 40 3.40 7.17 -4.46
C GLU A 40 2.80 7.16 -5.89
N ASP A 41 3.38 6.37 -6.80
CA ASP A 41 3.01 6.39 -8.22
C ASP A 41 1.93 5.35 -8.55
N GLU A 42 0.73 5.83 -8.88
CA GLU A 42 -0.42 4.98 -9.24
C GLU A 42 -0.18 4.14 -10.50
N GLY A 43 0.60 4.66 -11.47
CA GLY A 43 0.89 3.95 -12.71
C GLY A 43 1.77 2.72 -12.50
N HIS A 44 2.86 2.89 -11.73
CA HIS A 44 3.73 1.81 -11.33
C HIS A 44 3.00 0.81 -10.41
N LEU A 45 2.12 1.27 -9.52
CA LEU A 45 1.28 0.39 -8.70
C LEU A 45 0.35 -0.47 -9.55
N ALA A 46 -0.31 0.12 -10.56
CA ALA A 46 -1.20 -0.62 -11.46
C ALA A 46 -0.43 -1.67 -12.27
N GLN A 47 0.75 -1.31 -12.77
CA GLN A 47 1.63 -2.23 -13.50
C GLN A 47 2.13 -3.37 -12.61
N ALA A 48 2.59 -3.06 -11.40
CA ALA A 48 3.04 -4.03 -10.40
C ALA A 48 1.91 -4.99 -10.02
N LYS A 49 0.69 -4.48 -9.77
CA LYS A 49 -0.48 -5.31 -9.48
C LYS A 49 -0.79 -6.27 -10.62
N ALA A 50 -0.77 -5.79 -11.86
CA ALA A 50 -1.01 -6.62 -13.03
C ALA A 50 0.04 -7.73 -13.19
N ASP A 51 1.31 -7.43 -12.90
CA ASP A 51 2.39 -8.42 -12.93
C ASP A 51 2.22 -9.47 -11.83
N LEU A 52 2.03 -9.03 -10.58
CA LEU A 52 1.88 -9.89 -9.40
C LEU A 52 0.61 -10.75 -9.44
N ALA A 53 -0.50 -10.23 -9.98
CA ALA A 53 -1.75 -10.97 -10.12
C ALA A 53 -1.63 -12.21 -11.01
N ARG A 54 -0.63 -12.26 -11.90
CA ARG A 54 -0.33 -13.46 -12.71
C ARG A 54 0.15 -14.64 -11.86
N GLY A 55 0.64 -14.39 -10.65
CA GLY A 55 1.07 -15.40 -9.69
C GLY A 55 -0.07 -16.06 -8.90
N GLY A 56 -1.32 -15.62 -9.07
CA GLY A 56 -2.50 -16.27 -8.48
C GLY A 56 -2.81 -15.91 -7.02
N GLY A 57 -2.02 -15.04 -6.40
CA GLY A 57 -2.29 -14.48 -5.07
C GLY A 57 -3.15 -13.21 -5.11
N TRP A 58 -3.68 -12.80 -3.96
CA TRP A 58 -4.42 -11.54 -3.87
C TRP A 58 -3.47 -10.36 -3.66
N VAL A 59 -3.63 -9.34 -4.51
CA VAL A 59 -2.77 -8.16 -4.54
C VAL A 59 -3.63 -6.92 -4.46
N GLU A 60 -3.34 -6.09 -3.48
CA GLU A 60 -3.95 -4.78 -3.30
C GLU A 60 -2.91 -3.67 -3.39
N THR A 61 -3.34 -2.46 -3.73
CA THR A 61 -2.46 -1.32 -3.99
C THR A 61 -2.93 -0.14 -3.16
N PHE A 62 -2.00 0.57 -2.54
CA PHE A 62 -2.28 1.81 -1.82
C PHE A 62 -1.37 2.94 -2.31
N ALA A 63 -1.97 3.93 -2.97
CA ALA A 63 -1.26 5.10 -3.45
C ALA A 63 -1.08 6.11 -2.31
N SER A 64 0.16 6.30 -1.86
CA SER A 64 0.49 7.23 -0.79
C SER A 64 1.97 7.60 -0.81
N ASP A 65 2.27 8.85 -0.50
CA ASP A 65 3.64 9.32 -0.30
C ASP A 65 4.10 9.01 1.13
N LEU A 66 4.78 7.88 1.27
CA LEU A 66 5.33 7.40 2.56
C LEU A 66 6.53 8.22 3.05
N SER A 67 7.00 9.21 2.29
CA SER A 67 8.00 10.19 2.75
C SER A 67 7.39 11.26 3.67
N THR A 68 6.05 11.32 3.73
CA THR A 68 5.30 12.26 4.57
C THR A 68 4.66 11.55 5.74
N GLU A 69 4.58 12.23 6.89
CA GLU A 69 3.85 11.72 8.07
C GLU A 69 2.39 11.41 7.71
N GLN A 70 1.74 12.29 6.96
CA GLN A 70 0.36 12.12 6.49
C GLN A 70 0.18 10.84 5.65
N GLY A 71 1.13 10.53 4.77
CA GLY A 71 1.06 9.33 3.95
C GLY A 71 1.30 8.04 4.74
N VAL A 72 2.16 8.10 5.77
CA VAL A 72 2.36 7.00 6.73
C VAL A 72 1.12 6.81 7.60
N ASP A 73 0.53 7.87 8.13
CA ASP A 73 -0.71 7.83 8.90
C ASP A 73 -1.87 7.24 8.09
N ALA A 74 -2.03 7.67 6.83
CA ALA A 74 -3.06 7.14 5.94
C ALA A 74 -2.89 5.63 5.68
N LEU A 75 -1.64 5.18 5.49
CA LEU A 75 -1.35 3.74 5.34
C LEU A 75 -1.65 2.98 6.64
N CYS A 76 -1.23 3.52 7.80
CA CYS A 76 -1.49 2.95 9.11
C CYS A 76 -3.00 2.84 9.42
N GLU A 77 -3.78 3.85 9.04
CA GLU A 77 -5.23 3.84 9.18
C GLU A 77 -5.87 2.79 8.26
N ALA A 78 -5.38 2.67 7.02
CA ALA A 78 -5.86 1.68 6.07
C ALA A 78 -5.63 0.24 6.53
N ILE A 79 -4.47 -0.06 7.12
CA ILE A 79 -4.15 -1.39 7.64
C ILE A 79 -4.82 -1.65 9.01
N GLY A 80 -5.11 -0.60 9.77
CA GLY A 80 -5.73 -0.70 11.10
C GLY A 80 -4.79 -1.23 12.21
N PRO A 81 -5.28 -1.36 13.45
CA PRO A 81 -4.47 -1.58 14.65
C PRO A 81 -3.86 -3.00 14.82
N GLY A 82 -3.70 -3.78 13.74
CA GLY A 82 -3.14 -5.14 13.77
C GLY A 82 -1.62 -5.23 13.56
N GLY A 83 -0.97 -4.13 13.16
CA GLY A 83 0.43 -4.15 12.75
C GLY A 83 0.67 -4.95 11.46
N VAL A 84 1.85 -4.77 10.87
CA VAL A 84 2.26 -5.32 9.55
C VAL A 84 2.36 -6.85 9.45
N HIS A 85 1.81 -7.60 10.41
CA HIS A 85 1.97 -9.07 10.45
C HIS A 85 0.73 -9.90 10.07
N ALA A 86 -0.48 -9.34 10.07
CA ALA A 86 -1.67 -9.99 9.53
C ALA A 86 -2.89 -9.07 9.64
N VAL A 87 -3.12 -8.22 8.64
CA VAL A 87 -4.44 -7.61 8.48
C VAL A 87 -5.37 -8.63 7.82
N ARG A 88 -6.49 -8.93 8.47
CA ARG A 88 -7.50 -9.81 7.90
C ARG A 88 -8.11 -9.15 6.66
N ARG A 89 -8.14 -9.87 5.54
CA ARG A 89 -8.75 -9.49 4.24
C ARG A 89 -10.17 -8.87 4.31
N GLY A 90 -10.91 -9.06 5.41
CA GLY A 90 -12.25 -8.47 5.63
C GLY A 90 -12.31 -7.37 6.69
N SER A 91 -11.17 -6.92 7.22
CA SER A 91 -11.07 -5.90 8.27
C SER A 91 -10.40 -4.60 7.79
N MET A 92 -9.92 -4.57 6.54
CA MET A 92 -9.55 -3.33 5.87
C MET A 92 -10.81 -2.45 5.73
N PRO A 93 -10.84 -1.21 6.24
CA PRO A 93 -11.84 -0.25 5.81
C PRO A 93 -11.69 -0.11 4.28
N GLY A 94 -12.81 -0.03 3.54
CA GLY A 94 -12.76 0.01 2.08
C GLY A 94 -11.73 1.05 1.61
N LEU A 95 -10.65 0.59 0.97
CA LEU A 95 -9.51 1.43 0.58
C LEU A 95 -9.89 2.57 -0.38
N GLU A 96 -11.06 2.49 -1.01
CA GLU A 96 -11.66 3.59 -1.76
C GLU A 96 -12.04 4.80 -0.88
N ALA A 97 -12.34 4.58 0.40
CA ALA A 97 -12.66 5.63 1.37
C ALA A 97 -11.42 6.28 2.00
N ILE A 98 -10.28 5.58 2.03
CA ILE A 98 -9.00 6.07 2.58
C ILE A 98 -8.07 6.55 1.45
N ARG A 99 -8.62 6.85 0.28
CA ARG A 99 -7.86 7.55 -0.76
C ARG A 99 -7.48 8.92 -0.19
N PRO A 100 -6.18 9.26 -0.06
CA PRO A 100 -5.80 10.59 0.37
C PRO A 100 -6.43 11.59 -0.60
N ALA A 101 -7.04 12.64 -0.04
CA ALA A 101 -7.71 13.66 -0.83
C ALA A 101 -6.74 14.18 -1.90
N SER A 102 -7.12 13.98 -3.15
CA SER A 102 -6.44 14.36 -4.39
C SER A 102 -5.44 15.50 -4.23
N THR A 103 -4.21 15.23 -4.66
CA THR A 103 -3.17 16.17 -5.11
C THR A 103 -3.76 17.53 -5.47
N ARG A 104 -3.63 18.51 -4.58
CA ARG A 104 -3.85 19.91 -4.95
C ARG A 104 -2.55 20.46 -5.50
N GLU A 105 -2.64 20.85 -6.77
CA GLU A 105 -1.69 21.66 -7.51
C GLU A 105 -0.99 22.70 -6.60
N THR A 106 0.32 22.58 -6.46
CA THR A 106 1.15 23.65 -5.89
C THR A 106 1.29 24.76 -6.92
N ARG A 107 0.23 25.55 -7.13
CA ARG A 107 0.36 26.86 -7.74
C ARG A 107 1.01 27.78 -6.72
N TRP A 108 2.31 27.99 -6.84
CA TRP A 108 3.02 29.04 -6.11
C TRP A 108 2.53 30.40 -6.61
N ALA A 109 1.51 30.95 -5.97
CA ALA A 109 1.02 32.30 -6.23
C ALA A 109 1.31 33.19 -5.01
N GLY A 110 2.18 34.18 -5.21
CA GLY A 110 2.22 35.40 -4.41
C GLY A 110 3.17 35.39 -3.23
N HIS A 111 4.42 35.77 -3.46
CA HIS A 111 5.14 36.63 -2.53
C HIS A 111 5.70 37.81 -3.32
N SER A 112 4.91 38.89 -3.40
CA SER A 112 5.45 40.22 -3.64
C SER A 112 5.71 40.82 -2.26
N ILE A 113 6.96 40.80 -1.83
CA ILE A 113 7.42 41.52 -0.65
C ILE A 113 7.73 42.97 -1.08
N SER A 114 6.82 43.88 -0.75
CA SER A 114 7.05 45.32 -0.82
C SER A 114 8.07 45.74 0.24
N ARG A 115 9.00 46.61 -0.14
CA ARG A 115 9.68 47.51 0.78
C ARG A 115 9.68 48.91 0.19
#